data_AF-A0A837AEW3-F1
#
_entry.id   AF-A0A837AEW3-F1
#
_cell.length_a   1.000
_cell.length_b   1.000
_cell.length_c   1.000
_cell.angle_alpha   90.00
_cell.angle_beta   90.00
_cell.angle_gamma   90.00
#
_symmetry.space_group_name_H-M   'P 1'
#
loop_
_entity.id
_entity.type
_entity.pdbx_description
1 polymer ?
#
loop_
_entity_poly.entity_id
_entity_poly.type
_entity_poly.pdbx_seq_one_letter_code
_entity_poly.pdbx_strand_id
1 'polypeptide(L)'
;MKIYYLFDPLCGWCYGASATLQKLNEIYPLALVPTGLFYQSGRKMDADFARYAWDNDQRLHIVPSQLLYGAGANLVDYVDYVQRL
;
A
#
# COMPACT_ATOMS: atom_id res chain seq x y z
N MET A 1 -5.48 17.43 10.92
CA MET A 1 -4.69 17.00 9.75
C MET A 1 -5.41 15.84 9.09
N LYS A 2 -5.39 15.72 7.75
CA LYS A 2 -5.91 14.55 7.04
C LYS A 2 -4.81 13.96 6.17
N ILE A 3 -4.75 12.63 6.07
CA ILE A 3 -3.75 11.93 5.27
C ILE A 3 -4.43 11.44 4.01
N TYR A 4 -3.87 11.78 2.85
CA TYR A 4 -4.34 11.24 1.58
C TYR A 4 -3.63 9.93 1.30
N TYR A 5 -4.39 8.84 1.23
CA TYR A 5 -3.87 7.53 0.84
C TYR A 5 -4.17 7.28 -0.64
N LEU A 6 -3.15 7.45 -1.47
CA LEU A 6 -3.21 7.13 -2.89
C LEU A 6 -3.07 5.62 -3.04
N PHE A 7 -4.09 4.98 -3.61
CA PHE A 7 -4.13 3.52 -3.69
C PHE A 7 -4.77 3.03 -4.98
N ASP A 8 -4.66 1.74 -5.22
CA ASP A 8 -5.46 1.05 -6.21
C ASP A 8 -5.89 -0.33 -5.68
N PRO A 9 -7.16 -0.75 -5.85
CA PRO A 9 -7.63 -2.05 -5.40
C PRO A 9 -6.89 -3.26 -6.01
N LEU A 10 -6.26 -3.09 -7.17
CA LEU A 10 -5.50 -4.13 -7.88
C LEU A 10 -4.00 -4.10 -7.56
N CYS A 11 -3.57 -3.25 -6.62
CA CYS A 11 -2.18 -3.19 -6.18
C CYS A 11 -1.94 -4.14 -4.99
N GLY A 12 -1.16 -5.20 -5.20
CA GLY A 12 -0.80 -6.15 -4.13
C GLY A 12 -0.08 -5.48 -2.95
N TRP A 13 0.76 -4.46 -3.20
CA TRP A 13 1.41 -3.71 -2.12
C TRP A 13 0.43 -2.86 -1.30
N CYS A 14 -0.60 -2.29 -1.93
CA CYS A 14 -1.68 -1.60 -1.24
C CYS A 14 -2.45 -2.58 -0.34
N TYR A 15 -2.70 -3.81 -0.82
CA TYR A 15 -3.25 -4.87 0.01
C TYR A 15 -2.35 -5.20 1.20
N GLY A 16 -1.03 -5.33 1.00
CA GLY A 16 -0.08 -5.54 2.09
C GLY A 16 -0.11 -4.44 3.15
N ALA A 17 -0.28 -3.18 2.76
CA ALA A 17 -0.31 -2.04 3.67
C ALA A 17 -1.62 -1.91 4.50
N SER A 18 -2.68 -2.65 4.16
CA SER A 18 -4.04 -2.47 4.71
C SER A 18 -4.09 -2.48 6.24
N ALA A 19 -3.39 -3.41 6.89
CA ALA A 19 -3.40 -3.53 8.35
C ALA A 19 -2.78 -2.31 9.07
N THR A 20 -1.70 -1.77 8.52
CA THR A 20 -1.06 -0.55 9.04
C THR A 20 -1.93 0.68 8.80
N LEU A 21 -2.60 0.74 7.65
CA LEU A 21 -3.52 1.85 7.32
C LEU A 21 -4.78 1.84 8.20
N GLN A 22 -5.29 0.68 8.58
CA GLN A 22 -6.38 0.58 9.55
C GLN A 22 -6.00 1.23 10.88
N LYS A 23 -4.82 0.89 11.43
CA LYS A 23 -4.29 1.50 12.65
C LYS A 23 -4.07 3.01 12.50
N LEU A 24 -3.54 3.45 11.35
CA LEU A 24 -3.33 4.87 11.10
C LEU A 24 -4.65 5.65 11.05
N ASN A 25 -5.71 5.05 10.48
CA ASN A 25 -7.03 5.67 10.37
C ASN A 25 -7.72 5.88 11.73
N GLU A 26 -7.35 5.12 12.76
CA GLU A 26 -7.83 5.32 14.14
C GLU A 26 -7.28 6.61 14.75
N ILE A 27 -6.11 7.09 14.28
CA ILE A 27 -5.40 8.25 14.82
C ILE A 27 -5.62 9.48 13.92
N TYR A 28 -5.54 9.29 12.60
CA TYR A 28 -5.67 10.34 11.60
C TYR A 28 -6.66 9.93 10.51
N PRO A 29 -7.70 10.74 10.22
CA PRO A 29 -8.63 10.43 9.15
C PRO A 29 -7.91 10.23 7.81
N LEU A 30 -8.09 9.04 7.22
CA LEU A 30 -7.59 8.72 5.89
C LEU A 30 -8.59 9.16 4.82
N ALA A 31 -8.15 10.03 3.92
CA ALA A 31 -8.84 10.33 2.68
C ALA A 31 -8.33 9.37 1.60
N LEU A 32 -9.17 8.40 1.23
CA LEU A 32 -8.85 7.41 0.20
C LEU A 32 -8.91 8.04 -1.19
N VAL A 33 -7.82 7.94 -1.95
CA VAL A 33 -7.69 8.49 -3.31
C VAL A 33 -7.36 7.34 -4.27
N PRO A 34 -8.37 6.75 -4.95
CA PRO A 34 -8.11 5.72 -5.95
C PRO A 34 -7.40 6.32 -7.16
N THR A 35 -6.35 5.65 -7.63
CA THR A 35 -5.46 6.15 -8.70
C THR A 35 -5.63 5.45 -10.04
N GLY A 36 -6.24 4.26 -10.09
CA GLY A 36 -6.52 3.56 -11.33
C GLY A 36 -5.25 2.99 -11.99
N LEU A 37 -4.55 2.09 -11.29
CA LEU A 37 -3.27 1.49 -11.69
C LEU A 37 -3.28 0.95 -13.13
N PHE A 38 -4.41 0.41 -13.59
CA PHE A 38 -4.57 -0.11 -14.96
C PHE A 38 -5.58 0.66 -15.82
N TYR A 39 -6.12 1.77 -15.33
CA TYR A 39 -7.13 2.55 -16.04
C TYR A 39 -6.55 3.11 -17.35
N GLN A 40 -7.23 2.81 -18.47
CA GLN A 40 -6.81 3.22 -19.82
C GLN A 40 -5.35 2.87 -20.19
N SER A 41 -4.75 1.90 -19.51
CA SER A 41 -3.34 1.52 -19.72
C SER A 41 -3.10 0.73 -21.01
N GLY A 42 -4.16 0.18 -21.62
CA GLY A 42 -4.05 -0.82 -22.69
C GLY A 42 -3.45 -2.16 -22.23
N ARG A 43 -3.14 -2.32 -20.93
CA ARG A 43 -2.56 -3.53 -20.36
C ARG A 43 -3.57 -4.65 -20.42
N LYS A 44 -3.20 -5.76 -21.07
CA LYS A 44 -3.97 -7.00 -21.07
C LYS A 44 -3.41 -7.95 -20.02
N MET A 45 -4.30 -8.73 -19.40
CA MET A 45 -3.90 -9.85 -18.55
C MET A 45 -3.54 -11.04 -19.43
N ASP A 46 -2.34 -11.02 -20.00
CA ASP A 46 -1.74 -12.16 -20.68
C ASP A 46 -0.95 -13.04 -19.70
N ALA A 47 -0.44 -14.17 -20.18
CA ALA A 47 0.27 -15.14 -19.34
C ALA A 47 1.56 -14.59 -18.73
N ASP A 48 2.23 -13.64 -19.41
CA ASP A 48 3.46 -13.03 -18.93
C ASP A 48 3.16 -12.05 -17.81
N PHE A 49 2.12 -11.24 -17.99
CA PHE A 49 1.68 -10.31 -16.95
C PHE A 49 1.13 -11.05 -15.73
N ALA A 50 0.36 -12.12 -15.94
CA ALA A 50 -0.14 -12.96 -14.85
C ALA A 50 1.02 -13.57 -14.03
N ARG A 51 2.07 -14.09 -14.69
CA ARG A 51 3.27 -14.58 -13.99
C ARG A 51 3.98 -13.49 -13.22
N TYR A 52 4.18 -12.32 -13.84
CA TYR A 52 4.84 -11.20 -13.17
C TYR A 52 4.05 -10.71 -11.94
N ALA A 53 2.72 -10.60 -12.06
CA ALA A 53 1.86 -10.25 -10.93
C ALA A 53 1.96 -11.29 -9.81
N TRP A 54 1.90 -12.58 -10.18
CA TRP A 54 2.06 -13.69 -9.25
C TRP A 54 3.39 -13.68 -8.52
N ASP A 55 4.51 -13.45 -9.21
CA ASP A 55 5.84 -13.36 -8.57
C ASP A 55 5.90 -12.24 -7.52
N ASN A 56 5.21 -11.12 -7.76
CA ASN A 56 5.10 -10.05 -6.76
C ASN A 56 4.20 -10.43 -5.59
N ASP A 57 3.09 -11.12 -5.84
CA ASP A 57 2.22 -11.64 -4.77
C ASP A 57 2.97 -12.66 -3.90
N GLN A 58 3.84 -13.48 -4.49
CA GLN A 58 4.70 -14.39 -3.73
C GLN A 58 5.69 -13.63 -2.82
N ARG A 59 6.20 -12.47 -3.24
CA ARG A 59 7.07 -11.64 -2.39
C ARG A 59 6.35 -11.08 -1.16
N LEU A 60 5.05 -10.80 -1.25
CA LEU A 60 4.22 -10.40 -0.10
C LEU A 60 4.05 -11.51 0.92
N HIS A 61 4.06 -12.79 0.48
CA HIS A 61 4.03 -13.93 1.39
C HIS A 61 5.37 -14.14 2.11
N ILE A 62 6.49 -13.83 1.44
CA ILE A 62 7.85 -13.98 1.99
C ILE A 62 8.20 -12.81 2.92
N VAL A 63 7.78 -11.60 2.55
CA VAL A 63 8.05 -10.39 3.32
C VAL A 63 6.69 -9.76 3.66
N PRO A 64 6.11 -10.07 4.84
CA PRO A 64 4.94 -9.36 5.33
C PRO A 64 5.18 -7.85 5.27
N SER A 65 4.12 -7.08 5.07
CA SER A 65 4.21 -5.62 5.03
C SER A 65 4.95 -5.04 6.25
N GLN A 66 4.79 -5.66 7.42
CA GLN A 66 5.52 -5.33 8.64
C GLN A 66 7.05 -5.45 8.53
N LEU A 67 7.58 -6.29 7.63
CA LEU A 67 9.01 -6.43 7.35
C LEU A 67 9.49 -5.52 6.21
N LEU A 68 8.65 -5.22 5.21
CA LEU A 68 9.00 -4.31 4.10
C LEU A 68 9.05 -2.85 4.53
N TYR A 69 8.15 -2.45 5.41
CA TYR A 69 8.16 -1.14 6.03
C TYR A 69 9.02 -1.11 7.30
N GLY A 70 9.66 -2.23 7.66
CA GLY A 70 10.58 -2.41 8.78
C GLY A 70 9.92 -2.29 10.16
N ALA A 71 10.50 -2.96 11.17
CA ALA A 71 10.29 -2.62 12.57
C ALA A 71 11.05 -1.32 12.96
N GLY A 72 10.98 -0.30 12.11
CA GLY A 72 11.64 0.99 12.30
C GLY A 72 10.71 2.11 11.83
N ALA A 73 10.13 2.82 12.80
CA ALA A 73 9.11 3.85 12.63
C ALA A 73 7.85 3.32 11.93
N ASN A 74 6.83 2.92 12.71
CA ASN A 74 5.49 2.69 12.15
C ASN A 74 5.13 3.87 11.24
N LEU A 75 4.37 3.65 10.16
CA LEU A 75 3.80 4.74 9.37
C LEU A 75 3.15 5.81 10.27
N VAL A 76 2.59 5.37 11.40
CA VAL A 76 2.16 6.21 12.53
C VAL A 76 3.29 7.07 13.09
N ASP A 77 4.41 6.49 13.53
CA ASP A 77 5.58 7.21 14.07
C ASP A 77 6.16 8.22 13.05
N TYR A 78 6.21 7.87 11.76
CA TYR A 78 6.63 8.79 10.70
C TYR A 78 5.67 9.97 10.55
N VAL A 79 4.36 9.69 10.53
CA VAL A 79 3.33 10.73 10.47
C VAL A 79 3.41 11.63 11.70
N ASP A 80 3.58 11.07 12.90
CA ASP A 80 3.74 11.82 14.14
C ASP A 80 4.99 12.71 14.10
N TYR A 81 6.11 12.20 13.58
CA TYR A 81 7.34 12.98 13.40
C TYR A 81 7.13 14.18 12.46
N VAL A 82 6.56 13.95 11.28
CA VAL A 82 6.30 15.01 10.30
C VAL A 82 5.33 16.06 10.83
N GLN A 83 4.42 15.69 11.73
CA GLN A 83 3.48 16.63 12.35
C GLN A 83 4.07 17.47 13.49
N ARG A 84 5.21 17.08 14.06
CA ARG A 84 5.91 17.85 15.10
C ARG A 84 6.81 18.96 14.53
N LEU A 85 7.04 18.96 13.22
CA LEU A 85 7.74 20.04 12.48
C LEU A 85 6.75 21.15 12.11
#